data_AF-A0A7K1HAD6-F1
#
_entry.id   AF-A0A7K1HAD6-F1
#
_cell.length_a   1.000
_cell.length_b   1.000
_cell.length_c   1.000
_cell.angle_alpha   90.00
_cell.angle_beta   90.00
_cell.angle_gamma   90.00
#
_symmetry.space_group_name_H-M   'P 1'
#
loop_
_entity.id
_entity.type
_entity.pdbx_description
1 polymer ?
#
loop_
_entity_poly.entity_id
_entity_poly.type
_entity_poly.pdbx_seq_one_letter_code
_entity_poly.pdbx_strand_id
1 'polypeptide(L)'
;MLPTLAQAAESTLAAAANQSGRYFGAAVAANKLNDGTYTTILNREFNSVTPENEMKIDATEPQQGNFTFGNADRIVNHALSRGWKVRGHT
;
A
#
# COMPACT_ATOMS: atom_id res chain seq x y z
N MET A 1 -18.63 -35.46 8.48
CA MET A 1 -18.03 -34.15 8.12
C MET A 1 -17.61 -34.24 6.66
N LEU A 2 -18.22 -33.45 5.77
CA LEU A 2 -17.77 -33.35 4.39
C LEU A 2 -16.37 -32.71 4.37
N PRO A 3 -15.43 -33.21 3.56
CA PRO A 3 -14.12 -32.59 3.43
C PRO A 3 -14.30 -31.19 2.85
N THR A 4 -13.65 -30.21 3.46
CA THR A 4 -13.51 -28.86 2.92
C THR A 4 -12.89 -29.00 1.53
N LEU A 5 -13.61 -28.58 0.49
CA LEU A 5 -13.05 -28.46 -0.85
C LEU A 5 -11.76 -27.65 -0.76
N ALA A 6 -10.69 -28.13 -1.38
CA ALA A 6 -9.41 -27.43 -1.41
C ALA A 6 -9.65 -25.98 -1.88
N GLN A 7 -9.38 -25.01 -1.01
CA GLN A 7 -9.41 -23.60 -1.37
C GLN A 7 -8.45 -23.44 -2.56
N ALA A 8 -8.95 -23.04 -3.73
CA ALA A 8 -8.08 -22.78 -4.87
C ALA A 8 -6.99 -21.78 -4.45
N ALA A 9 -5.74 -22.03 -4.83
CA ALA A 9 -4.66 -21.09 -4.55
C ALA A 9 -5.01 -19.74 -5.16
N GLU A 10 -5.03 -18.69 -4.33
CA GLU A 10 -5.30 -17.33 -4.81
C GLU A 10 -4.23 -16.90 -5.81
N SER A 11 -4.63 -16.09 -6.78
CA SER A 11 -3.76 -15.65 -7.86
C SER A 11 -3.00 -14.35 -7.56
N THR A 12 -3.22 -13.74 -6.39
CA THR A 12 -2.56 -12.49 -5.97
C THR A 12 -2.13 -12.56 -4.50
N LEU A 13 -1.10 -11.80 -4.15
CA LEU A 13 -0.54 -11.81 -2.78
C LEU A 13 -1.56 -11.35 -1.73
N ALA A 14 -2.29 -10.27 -2.02
CA ALA A 14 -3.33 -9.73 -1.14
C ALA A 14 -4.47 -10.71 -0.92
N ALA A 15 -4.96 -11.37 -1.98
CA ALA A 15 -6.02 -12.36 -1.87
C ALA A 15 -5.57 -13.57 -1.03
N ALA A 16 -4.35 -14.07 -1.26
CA ALA A 16 -3.78 -15.15 -0.46
C ALA A 16 -3.66 -14.78 1.03
N ALA A 17 -3.18 -13.57 1.35
CA ALA A 17 -3.07 -13.10 2.72
C ALA A 17 -4.44 -12.98 3.42
N ASN A 18 -5.45 -12.48 2.69
CA ASN A 18 -6.80 -12.27 3.20
C ASN A 18 -7.48 -13.57 3.67
N GLN A 19 -7.15 -14.72 3.07
CA GLN A 19 -7.68 -16.03 3.51
C GLN A 19 -7.39 -16.33 4.99
N SER A 20 -6.35 -15.71 5.55
CA SER A 20 -5.96 -15.85 6.94
C SER A 20 -6.20 -14.58 7.78
N GLY A 21 -6.99 -13.63 7.27
CA GLY A 21 -7.27 -12.34 7.91
C GLY A 21 -6.09 -11.36 7.91
N ARG A 22 -5.07 -11.61 7.08
CA ARG A 22 -3.86 -10.77 6.95
C ARG A 22 -3.94 -9.89 5.72
N TYR A 23 -3.09 -8.87 5.66
CA TYR A 23 -2.87 -8.07 4.46
C TYR A 23 -1.47 -8.35 3.89
N PHE A 24 -1.28 -8.04 2.61
CA PHE A 24 0.02 -8.04 1.96
C PHE A 24 0.28 -6.65 1.37
N GLY A 25 1.38 -6.00 1.79
CA GLY A 25 1.64 -4.61 1.48
C GLY A 25 2.96 -4.36 0.76
N ALA A 26 3.07 -3.17 0.18
CA ALA A 26 4.27 -2.69 -0.51
C ALA A 26 4.72 -1.32 0.02
N ALA A 27 6.02 -1.07 -0.06
CA ALA A 27 6.57 0.28 0.01
C ALA A 27 6.29 1.01 -1.31
N VAL A 28 5.82 2.25 -1.26
CA VAL A 28 5.41 3.03 -2.43
C VAL A 28 6.08 4.39 -2.40
N ALA A 29 6.69 4.77 -3.53
CA ALA A 29 7.20 6.12 -3.77
C ALA A 29 6.21 6.91 -4.64
N ALA A 30 5.96 8.18 -4.29
CA ALA A 30 4.94 9.00 -4.94
C ALA A 30 5.25 9.26 -6.43
N ASN A 31 6.52 9.31 -6.81
CA ASN A 31 6.94 9.50 -8.21
C ASN A 31 6.68 8.26 -9.09
N LYS A 32 6.49 7.07 -8.50
CA LYS A 32 6.18 5.83 -9.22
C LYS A 32 4.69 5.66 -9.53
N LEU A 33 3.82 6.46 -8.92
CA LEU A 33 2.37 6.39 -9.18
C LEU A 33 1.97 6.83 -10.61
N ASN A 34 2.87 7.42 -11.37
CA ASN A 34 2.66 7.75 -12.78
C ASN A 34 3.21 6.67 -13.74
N ASP A 35 3.87 5.64 -13.22
CA ASP A 35 4.36 4.50 -14.00
C ASP A 35 3.25 3.46 -14.12
N GLY A 36 2.76 3.24 -15.34
CA GLY A 36 1.65 2.31 -15.62
C GLY A 36 1.99 0.86 -15.29
N THR A 37 3.23 0.44 -15.50
CA THR A 37 3.66 -0.94 -15.17
C THR A 37 3.71 -1.11 -13.66
N TYR A 38 4.31 -0.16 -12.96
CA TYR A 38 4.39 -0.16 -11.50
C TYR A 38 2.99 -0.20 -10.87
N THR A 39 2.12 0.72 -11.28
CA THR A 39 0.75 0.80 -10.74
C THR A 39 -0.09 -0.41 -11.11
N THR A 40 0.09 -1.01 -12.29
CA THR A 40 -0.60 -2.26 -12.67
C THR A 40 -0.26 -3.38 -11.69
N ILE A 41 1.01 -3.57 -11.37
CA ILE A 41 1.45 -4.61 -10.42
C ILE A 41 1.00 -4.25 -9.00
N LEU A 42 1.22 -3.01 -8.57
CA LEU A 42 0.82 -2.53 -7.25
C LEU A 42 -0.68 -2.79 -7.00
N ASN A 43 -1.52 -2.38 -7.95
CA ASN A 43 -2.98 -2.46 -7.88
C ASN A 43 -3.53 -3.89 -7.93
N ARG A 44 -2.76 -4.83 -8.49
CA ARG A 44 -3.15 -6.23 -8.57
C ARG A 44 -2.75 -7.00 -7.33
N GLU A 45 -1.54 -6.79 -6.82
CA GLU A 45 -0.94 -7.71 -5.84
C GLU A 45 -1.16 -7.30 -4.38
N PHE A 46 -1.40 -6.02 -4.08
CA PHE A 46 -1.32 -5.52 -2.70
C PHE A 46 -2.66 -4.95 -2.20
N ASN A 47 -2.82 -4.89 -0.88
CA ASN A 47 -3.96 -4.25 -0.20
C ASN A 47 -3.56 -3.41 1.01
N SER A 48 -2.27 -3.07 1.11
CA SER A 48 -1.74 -2.11 2.07
C SER A 48 -0.55 -1.38 1.45
N VAL A 49 -0.37 -0.11 1.78
CA VAL A 49 0.83 0.66 1.38
C VAL A 49 1.55 1.24 2.58
N THR A 50 2.85 1.43 2.43
CA THR A 50 3.71 2.20 3.32
C THR A 50 4.44 3.23 2.46
N PRO A 51 4.31 4.54 2.70
CA PRO A 51 5.13 5.53 1.98
C PRO A 51 6.62 5.24 2.21
N GLU A 52 7.39 5.09 1.13
CA GLU A 52 8.78 4.64 1.19
C GLU A 52 9.67 5.66 1.91
N ASN A 53 9.45 6.95 1.61
CA ASN A 53 10.15 8.06 2.28
C ASN A 53 9.23 9.24 2.61
N GLU A 54 8.06 9.33 1.98
CA GLU A 54 7.23 10.53 1.97
C GLU A 54 6.57 10.84 3.33
N MET A 55 6.59 9.90 4.28
CA MET A 55 6.16 10.09 5.66
C MET A 55 7.32 10.16 6.67
N LYS A 56 8.58 10.15 6.20
CA LYS A 56 9.73 10.38 7.07
C LYS A 56 9.78 11.84 7.51
N ILE A 57 10.46 12.08 8.64
CA ILE A 57 10.46 13.38 9.31
C ILE A 57 10.97 14.49 8.38
N ASP A 58 12.05 14.24 7.64
CA ASP A 58 12.62 15.20 6.68
C ASP A 58 11.68 15.48 5.50
N ALA A 59 10.86 14.51 5.09
CA ALA A 59 9.86 14.69 4.06
C ALA A 59 8.63 15.46 4.56
N THR A 60 8.17 15.21 5.78
CA THR A 60 6.97 15.85 6.33
C THR A 60 7.22 17.19 6.99
N GLU A 61 8.43 17.45 7.49
CA GLU A 61 8.83 18.69 8.18
C GLU A 61 10.26 19.10 7.74
N PRO A 62 10.44 19.53 6.49
CA PRO A 62 11.77 19.89 5.95
C PRO A 62 12.43 21.08 6.66
N GLN A 63 11.62 21.93 7.30
CA GLN A 63 12.07 23.00 8.20
C GLN A 63 11.18 22.97 9.43
N GLN A 64 11.77 23.21 10.61
CA GLN A 64 11.04 23.15 11.88
C GLN A 64 9.78 24.04 11.86
N GLY A 65 8.63 23.45 12.17
CA GLY A 65 7.32 24.09 12.16
C GLY A 65 6.69 24.26 10.76
N ASN A 66 7.39 23.89 9.69
CA ASN A 66 6.90 23.98 8.31
C ASN A 66 6.62 22.59 7.75
N PHE A 67 5.37 22.15 7.88
CA PHE A 67 4.95 20.83 7.42
C PHE A 67 4.52 20.81 5.95
N THR A 68 4.83 19.71 5.27
CA THR A 68 4.34 19.42 3.93
C THR A 68 3.91 17.96 3.84
N PHE A 69 2.72 17.71 3.28
CA PHE A 69 2.17 16.35 3.16
C PHE A 69 1.85 15.97 1.72
N GLY A 70 2.10 16.85 0.74
CA GLY A 70 1.59 16.66 -0.63
C GLY A 70 1.99 15.31 -1.27
N ASN A 71 3.24 14.87 -1.10
CA ASN A 71 3.67 13.57 -1.63
C ASN A 71 3.14 12.39 -0.81
N ALA A 72 3.04 12.52 0.52
CA ALA A 72 2.43 11.50 1.38
C ALA A 72 0.94 11.33 1.05
N ASP A 73 0.22 12.44 0.90
CA ASP A 73 -1.21 12.48 0.60
C ASP A 73 -1.52 11.81 -0.74
N ARG A 74 -0.64 11.93 -1.74
CA ARG A 74 -0.79 11.19 -3.01
C ARG A 74 -0.84 9.68 -2.79
N ILE A 75 0.01 9.14 -1.91
CA ILE A 75 0.06 7.70 -1.61
C ILE A 75 -1.13 7.29 -0.74
N VAL A 76 -1.45 8.09 0.28
CA VAL A 76 -2.60 7.85 1.18
C VAL A 76 -3.90 7.84 0.37
N ASN A 77 -4.12 8.84 -0.48
CA ASN A 77 -5.33 8.94 -1.30
C ASN A 77 -5.42 7.79 -2.31
N HIS A 78 -4.30 7.35 -2.91
CA HIS A 78 -4.28 6.15 -3.76
C HIS A 78 -4.79 4.92 -3.00
N ALA A 79 -4.29 4.69 -1.78
CA ALA A 79 -4.71 3.56 -0.96
C ALA A 79 -6.17 3.66 -0.49
N LEU A 80 -6.59 4.83 0.01
CA LEU A 80 -7.95 5.03 0.51
C LEU A 80 -8.99 4.88 -0.60
N SER A 81 -8.70 5.35 -1.83
CA SER A 81 -9.59 5.17 -2.98
C SER A 81 -9.86 3.70 -3.34
N ARG A 82 -9.03 2.79 -2.84
CA ARG A 82 -9.08 1.34 -3.06
C ARG A 82 -9.52 0.54 -1.83
N GLY A 83 -9.84 1.21 -0.73
CA GLY A 83 -10.14 0.56 0.56
C GLY A 83 -8.93 -0.16 1.18
N TRP A 84 -7.72 0.25 0.83
CA TRP A 84 -6.49 -0.36 1.32
C TRP A 84 -6.06 0.24 2.67
N LYS A 85 -5.25 -0.52 3.40
CA LYS A 85 -4.62 -0.04 4.64
C LYS A 85 -3.41 0.84 4.35
N VAL A 86 -3.12 1.79 5.23
CA VAL A 86 -1.89 2.58 5.21
C VAL A 86 -1.12 2.34 6.50
N ARG A 87 0.20 2.17 6.39
CA ARG A 87 1.11 2.18 7.54
C ARG A 87 1.95 3.44 7.49
N GLY A 88 1.87 4.26 8.53
CA GLY A 88 2.85 5.34 8.72
C GLY A 88 4.25 4.75 8.89
N HIS A 89 5.26 5.45 8.39
CA HIS A 89 6.64 4.99 8.39
C HIS A 89 7.60 6.16 8.56
N THR A 90 8.53 5.98 9.49
CA THR A 90 9.57 6.90 9.93
C THR A 90 10.94 6.31 9.64
#